data_AF-A0A821M6A3-F1
#
_entry.id   AF-A0A821M6A3-F1
#
_cell.length_a   1.000
_cell.length_b   1.000
_cell.length_c   1.000
_cell.angle_alpha   90.00
_cell.angle_beta   90.00
_cell.angle_gamma   90.00
#
_symmetry.space_group_name_H-M   'P 1'
#
loop_
_entity.id
_entity.type
_entity.pdbx_description
1 polymer ?
#
loop_
_entity_poly.entity_id
_entity_poly.type
_entity_poly.pdbx_seq_one_letter_code
_entity_poly.pdbx_strand_id
1 'polypeptide(L)'
;PEDAGPMKTVFQAPPAYTFGTRHKYFGLDNTPEFWYTMQDILKIGGPYTRLSFLNASTKFCNANWNDIQQWYDEKSHPSINLDRLILQCFKSAWLYAFLHDGLKFPMDYQRLRSASLVNNNDVQWTLGAILYRTRFFPLKAINRMNNSMFNHGSYTNSRRIFILICITLTIFLFIFAAQKIRSFMSRRKYYHSSSNAFNYRYQLLTSSGFDA
;
A
#
# COMPACT_ATOMS: atom_id res chain seq x y z
N PRO A 1 5.39 -23.64 49.13
CA PRO A 1 5.46 -22.44 48.28
C PRO A 1 6.77 -22.46 47.50
N GLU A 2 6.81 -23.26 46.44
CA GLU A 2 7.89 -23.21 45.46
C GLU A 2 7.52 -22.14 44.44
N ASP A 3 8.27 -21.05 44.45
CA ASP A 3 8.19 -19.99 43.46
C ASP A 3 8.52 -20.60 42.09
N ALA A 4 7.47 -20.86 41.30
CA ALA A 4 7.64 -21.15 39.88
C ALA A 4 8.24 -19.87 39.24
N GLY A 5 9.56 -19.90 39.05
CA GLY A 5 10.25 -18.94 38.18
C GLY A 5 9.63 -18.91 36.78
N PRO A 6 9.99 -17.92 35.94
CA PRO A 6 9.54 -17.92 34.55
C PRO A 6 9.79 -19.29 33.90
N MET A 7 8.91 -19.68 32.97
CA MET A 7 8.96 -20.96 32.26
C MET A 7 10.43 -21.31 31.94
N LYS A 8 10.92 -22.40 32.55
CA LYS A 8 12.36 -22.66 32.78
C LYS A 8 13.21 -22.30 31.55
N THR A 9 14.26 -21.49 31.78
CA THR A 9 15.43 -21.23 30.90
C THR A 9 15.31 -20.25 29.71
N VAL A 10 14.21 -19.54 29.50
CA VAL A 10 14.12 -18.53 28.42
C VAL A 10 14.34 -17.12 28.97
N PHE A 11 15.26 -16.36 28.35
CA PHE A 11 15.44 -14.94 28.66
C PHE A 11 14.17 -14.16 28.31
N GLN A 12 13.61 -13.45 29.29
CA GLN A 12 12.51 -12.52 29.11
C GLN A 12 13.00 -11.12 29.47
N ALA A 13 12.76 -10.14 28.59
CA ALA A 13 13.09 -8.75 28.89
C ALA A 13 12.34 -8.26 30.15
N PRO A 14 12.95 -7.39 30.99
CA PRO A 14 12.38 -7.04 32.28
C PRO A 14 10.96 -6.46 32.20
N PRO A 15 10.04 -6.87 33.09
CA PRO A 15 8.64 -6.46 33.06
C PRO A 15 8.41 -4.94 33.17
N ALA A 16 9.33 -4.19 33.79
CA ALA A 16 9.25 -2.73 33.88
C ALA A 16 9.33 -2.03 32.51
N TYR A 17 9.97 -2.67 31.51
CA TYR A 17 10.04 -2.15 30.14
C TYR A 17 8.79 -2.50 29.32
N THR A 18 8.04 -3.54 29.71
CA THR A 18 6.89 -4.07 28.95
C THR A 18 5.55 -3.65 29.53
N PHE A 19 5.36 -3.66 30.86
CA PHE A 19 4.06 -3.41 31.51
C PHE A 19 3.82 -1.97 31.97
N GLY A 20 4.51 -0.99 31.37
CA GLY A 20 4.20 0.43 31.62
C GLY A 20 2.75 0.78 31.28
N THR A 21 2.19 1.81 31.94
CA THR A 21 0.78 2.26 31.81
C THR A 21 0.31 2.59 30.39
N ARG A 22 1.24 2.69 29.43
CA ARG A 22 0.98 2.97 28.01
C ARG A 22 0.70 1.72 27.18
N HIS A 23 1.22 0.55 27.56
CA HIS A 23 1.11 -0.64 26.74
C HIS A 23 -0.26 -1.30 26.87
N LYS A 24 -0.77 -1.88 25.78
CA LYS A 24 -2.02 -2.64 25.74
C LYS A 24 -1.69 -3.99 25.13
N TYR A 25 -2.05 -5.06 25.84
CA TYR A 25 -1.79 -6.41 25.39
C TYR A 25 -3.09 -7.05 24.93
N PHE A 26 -3.01 -7.77 23.81
CA PHE A 26 -4.08 -8.61 23.32
C PHE A 26 -3.62 -10.06 23.42
N GLY A 27 -4.37 -10.87 24.16
CA GLY A 27 -4.25 -12.32 24.09
C GLY A 27 -4.92 -12.77 22.80
N LEU A 28 -4.10 -12.99 21.78
CA LEU A 28 -4.51 -13.36 20.43
C LEU A 28 -4.27 -14.86 20.16
N ASP A 29 -4.90 -15.32 19.09
CA ASP A 29 -5.02 -16.69 18.56
C ASP A 29 -3.69 -17.48 18.39
N ASN A 30 -2.53 -16.83 18.51
CA ASN A 30 -1.22 -17.48 18.36
C ASN A 30 -0.91 -18.45 19.52
N THR A 31 -1.64 -18.34 20.63
CA THR A 31 -1.90 -19.42 21.59
C THR A 31 -3.40 -19.66 21.60
N PRO A 32 -3.94 -20.64 20.86
CA PRO A 32 -5.37 -20.78 20.53
C PRO A 32 -6.27 -21.11 21.74
N GLU A 33 -5.80 -20.91 22.96
CA GLU A 33 -6.57 -21.15 24.18
C GLU A 33 -6.94 -19.87 24.91
N PHE A 34 -6.28 -18.72 24.68
CA PHE A 34 -6.56 -17.53 25.50
C PHE A 34 -8.00 -17.02 25.33
N TRP A 35 -8.42 -16.73 24.10
CA TRP A 35 -9.79 -16.28 23.83
C TRP A 35 -10.82 -17.37 24.10
N TYR A 36 -10.60 -18.57 23.56
CA TYR A 36 -11.56 -19.66 23.64
C TYR A 36 -11.76 -20.17 25.08
N THR A 37 -10.72 -20.24 25.92
CA THR A 37 -10.87 -20.63 27.34
C THR A 37 -11.66 -19.59 28.13
N MET A 38 -11.54 -18.30 27.78
CA MET A 38 -12.32 -17.24 28.43
C MET A 38 -13.76 -17.11 27.91
N GLN A 39 -13.98 -17.35 26.62
CA GLN A 39 -15.25 -17.02 25.96
C GLN A 39 -16.19 -18.23 25.79
N ASP A 40 -15.69 -19.42 25.46
CA ASP A 40 -16.57 -20.52 25.04
C ASP A 40 -17.40 -21.06 26.18
N ILE A 41 -16.79 -21.26 27.35
CA ILE A 41 -17.44 -21.87 28.51
C ILE A 41 -17.65 -20.84 29.63
N LEU A 42 -16.63 -20.05 29.96
CA LEU A 42 -16.69 -19.10 31.07
C LEU A 42 -17.45 -17.81 30.74
N LYS A 43 -17.64 -17.50 29.44
CA LYS A 43 -18.38 -16.31 28.95
C LYS A 43 -17.85 -14.97 29.50
N ILE A 44 -16.55 -14.89 29.75
CA ILE A 44 -15.86 -13.69 30.28
C ILE A 44 -14.84 -13.11 29.28
N GLY A 45 -15.04 -13.32 27.98
CA GLY A 45 -14.18 -12.74 26.94
C GLY A 45 -14.14 -11.21 26.97
N GLY A 46 -13.06 -10.61 26.44
CA GLY A 46 -12.83 -9.19 26.44
C GLY A 46 -11.79 -8.75 27.50
N PRO A 47 -12.04 -7.70 28.30
CA PRO A 47 -11.12 -7.26 29.35
C PRO A 47 -10.79 -8.38 30.33
N TYR A 48 -9.51 -8.71 30.45
CA TYR A 48 -9.04 -9.65 31.44
C TYR A 48 -8.96 -8.96 32.80
N THR A 49 -9.50 -9.61 33.82
CA THR A 49 -9.31 -9.24 35.23
C THR A 49 -9.09 -10.51 36.02
N ARG A 50 -8.01 -10.54 36.81
CA ARG A 50 -7.63 -11.71 37.62
C ARG A 50 -8.77 -12.26 38.46
N LEU A 51 -9.48 -11.38 39.18
CA LEU A 51 -10.58 -11.76 40.07
C LEU A 51 -11.76 -12.40 39.30
N SER A 52 -12.17 -11.78 38.20
CA SER A 52 -13.28 -12.31 37.36
C SER A 52 -12.91 -13.69 36.80
N PHE A 53 -11.68 -13.81 36.27
CA PHE A 53 -11.18 -15.07 35.73
C PHE A 53 -11.11 -16.16 36.81
N LEU A 54 -10.49 -15.87 37.95
CA LEU A 54 -10.34 -16.85 39.03
C LEU A 54 -11.70 -17.31 39.57
N ASN A 55 -12.65 -16.39 39.76
CA ASN A 55 -13.99 -16.73 40.24
C ASN A 55 -14.74 -17.61 39.23
N ALA A 56 -14.73 -17.26 37.95
CA ALA A 56 -15.40 -18.03 36.91
C ALA A 56 -14.77 -19.42 36.75
N SER A 57 -13.44 -19.50 36.70
CA SER A 57 -12.71 -20.77 36.58
C SER A 57 -12.90 -21.66 37.80
N THR A 58 -12.83 -21.10 39.02
CA THR A 58 -13.04 -21.87 40.26
C THR A 58 -14.46 -22.40 40.34
N LYS A 59 -15.46 -21.58 39.96
CA LYS A 59 -16.86 -22.01 39.90
C LYS A 59 -17.04 -23.19 38.93
N PHE A 60 -16.42 -23.12 37.76
CA PHE A 60 -16.49 -24.21 36.77
C PHE A 60 -15.76 -25.47 37.26
N CYS A 61 -14.54 -25.33 37.79
CA CYS A 61 -13.72 -26.46 38.25
C CYS A 61 -14.31 -27.18 39.47
N ASN A 62 -15.09 -26.50 40.31
CA ASN A 62 -15.74 -27.08 41.48
C ASN A 62 -17.14 -27.68 41.19
N ALA A 63 -17.66 -27.52 39.97
CA ALA A 63 -18.94 -28.11 39.60
C ALA A 63 -18.78 -29.62 39.38
N ASN A 64 -19.83 -30.40 39.71
CA ASN A 64 -19.81 -31.84 39.45
C ASN A 64 -19.89 -32.11 37.95
N TRP A 65 -19.24 -33.18 37.50
CA TRP A 65 -19.26 -33.57 36.10
C TRP A 65 -20.68 -33.80 35.56
N ASN A 66 -21.58 -34.35 36.37
CA ASN A 66 -22.98 -34.57 35.98
C ASN A 66 -23.70 -33.25 35.67
N ASP A 67 -23.48 -32.21 36.48
CA ASP A 67 -24.09 -30.89 36.27
C ASP A 67 -23.53 -30.25 34.98
N ILE A 68 -22.22 -30.37 34.76
CA ILE A 68 -21.53 -29.88 33.57
C ILE A 68 -22.05 -30.56 32.30
N GLN A 69 -22.24 -31.89 32.35
CA GLN A 69 -22.77 -32.68 31.25
C GLN A 69 -24.24 -32.32 30.97
N GLN A 70 -25.04 -32.11 32.01
CA GLN A 70 -26.43 -31.65 31.84
C GLN A 70 -26.49 -30.28 31.15
N TRP A 71 -25.65 -29.31 31.55
CA TRP A 71 -25.59 -28.00 30.89
C TRP A 71 -25.22 -28.11 29.40
N TYR A 72 -24.40 -29.10 29.05
CA TYR A 72 -24.03 -29.41 27.67
C TYR A 72 -25.21 -30.01 26.88
N ASP A 73 -25.87 -31.03 27.44
CA ASP A 73 -26.96 -31.77 26.81
C ASP A 73 -28.22 -30.90 26.60
N GLU A 74 -28.45 -29.90 27.45
CA GLU A 74 -29.54 -28.93 27.35
C GLU A 74 -29.41 -27.96 26.15
N LYS A 75 -28.45 -28.19 25.23
CA LYS A 75 -28.17 -27.35 24.05
C LYS A 75 -27.88 -25.89 24.38
N SER A 76 -27.42 -25.58 25.61
CA SER A 76 -26.93 -24.23 25.93
C SER A 76 -25.73 -23.84 25.05
N HIS A 77 -25.02 -24.84 24.51
CA HIS A 77 -23.78 -24.69 23.74
C HIS A 77 -23.70 -25.62 22.52
N PRO A 78 -24.52 -25.42 21.48
CA PRO A 78 -24.62 -26.32 20.32
C PRO A 78 -23.35 -26.41 19.45
N SER A 79 -22.34 -25.59 19.73
CA SER A 79 -21.08 -25.50 18.97
C SER A 79 -19.84 -25.94 19.76
N ILE A 80 -20.00 -26.42 20.99
CA ILE A 80 -18.89 -26.84 21.84
C ILE A 80 -18.72 -28.35 21.73
N ASN A 81 -17.50 -28.85 21.58
CA ASN A 81 -17.22 -30.29 21.59
C ASN A 81 -17.02 -30.77 23.03
N LEU A 82 -17.37 -32.02 23.33
CA LEU A 82 -17.14 -32.62 24.65
C LEU A 82 -15.68 -32.50 25.11
N ASP A 83 -14.72 -32.68 24.20
CA ASP A 83 -13.29 -32.54 24.49
C ASP A 83 -12.91 -31.14 25.01
N ARG A 84 -13.64 -30.10 24.58
CA ARG A 84 -13.45 -28.73 25.06
C ARG A 84 -13.85 -28.61 26.52
N LEU A 85 -14.95 -29.26 26.89
CA LEU A 85 -15.54 -29.22 28.23
C LEU A 85 -14.64 -29.96 29.24
N ILE A 86 -14.18 -31.16 28.87
CA ILE A 86 -13.29 -31.98 29.70
C ILE A 86 -12.00 -31.23 30.06
N LEU A 87 -11.38 -30.55 29.08
CA LEU A 87 -10.10 -29.88 29.28
C LEU A 87 -10.22 -28.46 29.84
N GLN A 88 -11.43 -27.92 30.01
CA GLN A 88 -11.62 -26.51 30.33
C GLN A 88 -11.02 -26.12 31.68
N CYS A 89 -11.14 -26.97 32.71
CA CYS A 89 -10.56 -26.67 34.03
C CYS A 89 -9.02 -26.64 33.95
N PHE A 90 -8.42 -27.65 33.32
CA PHE A 90 -6.98 -27.71 33.08
C PHE A 90 -6.48 -26.49 32.29
N LYS A 91 -7.14 -26.16 31.17
CA LYS A 91 -6.79 -25.01 30.33
C LYS A 91 -6.90 -23.69 31.07
N SER A 92 -7.90 -23.54 31.95
CA SER A 92 -8.06 -22.35 32.79
C SER A 92 -6.92 -22.21 33.80
N ALA A 93 -6.57 -23.29 34.50
CA ALA A 93 -5.46 -23.31 35.45
C ALA A 93 -4.11 -23.08 34.76
N TRP A 94 -3.87 -23.76 33.65
CA TRP A 94 -2.69 -23.55 32.81
C TRP A 94 -2.60 -22.10 32.34
N LEU A 95 -3.70 -21.50 31.89
CA LEU A 95 -3.70 -20.13 31.39
C LEU A 95 -3.36 -19.12 32.49
N TYR A 96 -3.89 -19.33 33.70
CA TYR A 96 -3.52 -18.52 34.87
C TYR A 96 -2.03 -18.60 35.17
N ALA A 97 -1.50 -19.82 35.27
CA ALA A 97 -0.08 -20.06 35.56
C ALA A 97 0.82 -19.53 34.44
N PHE A 98 0.46 -19.76 33.18
CA PHE A 98 1.17 -19.24 32.02
C PHE A 98 1.27 -17.70 32.06
N LEU A 99 0.17 -17.03 32.38
CA LEU A 99 0.11 -15.57 32.38
C LEU A 99 0.86 -14.95 33.58
N HIS A 100 0.59 -15.44 34.79
CA HIS A 100 1.09 -14.82 36.02
C HIS A 100 2.41 -15.41 36.50
N ASP A 101 2.58 -16.73 36.40
CA ASP A 101 3.81 -17.39 36.84
C ASP A 101 4.83 -17.45 35.71
N GLY A 102 4.38 -17.70 34.47
CA GLY A 102 5.23 -17.77 33.29
C GLY A 102 5.67 -16.37 32.81
N LEU A 103 4.71 -15.59 32.31
CA LEU A 103 4.96 -14.28 31.70
C LEU A 103 5.10 -13.14 32.70
N LYS A 104 4.86 -13.39 33.99
CA LYS A 104 4.96 -12.41 35.09
C LYS A 104 4.09 -11.17 34.88
N PHE A 105 2.87 -11.35 34.33
CA PHE A 105 1.91 -10.26 34.27
C PHE A 105 1.51 -9.80 35.69
N PRO A 106 1.49 -8.49 35.97
CA PRO A 106 1.02 -7.97 37.25
C PRO A 106 -0.41 -8.39 37.55
N MET A 107 -0.71 -8.65 38.83
CA MET A 107 -2.02 -9.13 39.28
C MET A 107 -3.14 -8.07 39.13
N ASP A 108 -2.76 -6.80 39.09
CA ASP A 108 -3.60 -5.62 38.93
C ASP A 108 -3.64 -5.10 37.48
N TYR A 109 -3.08 -5.84 36.52
CA TYR A 109 -3.01 -5.41 35.13
C TYR A 109 -4.39 -5.46 34.43
N GLN A 110 -4.97 -4.29 34.14
CA GLN A 110 -6.31 -4.16 33.55
C GLN A 110 -6.33 -3.95 32.02
N ARG A 111 -5.14 -3.83 31.39
CA ARG A 111 -5.02 -3.51 29.94
C ARG A 111 -4.74 -4.74 29.08
N LEU A 112 -5.01 -5.93 29.62
CA LEU A 112 -5.00 -7.19 28.88
C LEU A 112 -6.41 -7.47 28.37
N ARG A 113 -6.54 -7.82 27.09
CA ARG A 113 -7.82 -8.21 26.49
C ARG A 113 -7.70 -9.52 25.75
N SER A 114 -8.66 -10.43 25.94
CA SER A 114 -8.87 -11.54 25.02
C SER A 114 -9.65 -11.04 23.82
N ALA A 115 -9.25 -11.44 22.60
CA ALA A 115 -9.97 -11.15 21.38
C ALA A 115 -9.62 -12.18 20.28
N SER A 116 -10.61 -12.65 19.52
CA SER A 116 -10.39 -13.35 18.24
C SER A 116 -10.31 -12.39 17.06
N LEU A 117 -11.04 -11.26 17.15
CA LEU A 117 -11.14 -10.24 16.12
C LEU A 117 -10.68 -8.89 16.64
N VAL A 118 -9.97 -8.11 15.82
CA VAL A 118 -9.69 -6.70 16.09
C VAL A 118 -10.25 -5.88 14.94
N ASN A 119 -11.19 -4.98 15.25
CA ASN A 119 -11.94 -4.19 14.26
C ASN A 119 -12.58 -5.07 13.17
N ASN A 120 -13.20 -6.18 13.57
CA ASN A 120 -13.83 -7.18 12.69
C ASN A 120 -12.88 -7.87 11.70
N ASN A 121 -11.57 -7.76 11.90
CA ASN A 121 -10.58 -8.48 11.12
C ASN A 121 -9.94 -9.58 11.96
N ASP A 122 -9.73 -10.75 11.35
CA ASP A 122 -8.98 -11.84 11.94
C ASP A 122 -7.53 -11.40 12.16
N VAL A 123 -7.06 -11.54 13.40
CA VAL A 123 -5.68 -11.18 13.74
C VAL A 123 -4.83 -12.43 13.75
N GLN A 124 -4.28 -12.75 12.57
CA GLN A 124 -3.38 -13.88 12.40
C GLN A 124 -1.96 -13.43 12.11
N TRP A 125 -0.98 -14.19 12.60
CA TRP A 125 0.44 -13.99 12.27
C TRP A 125 0.71 -14.09 10.76
N THR A 126 -0.12 -14.83 10.02
CA THR A 126 -0.08 -14.95 8.55
C THR A 126 -0.25 -13.60 7.86
N LEU A 127 -1.17 -12.75 8.36
CA LEU A 127 -1.37 -11.39 7.86
C LEU A 127 -0.11 -10.54 8.07
N GLY A 128 0.53 -10.65 9.23
CA GLY A 128 1.82 -10.01 9.49
C GLY A 128 2.92 -10.51 8.55
N ALA A 129 2.97 -11.82 8.31
CA ALA A 129 3.96 -12.44 7.42
C ALA A 129 3.82 -11.96 5.96
N ILE A 130 2.59 -11.89 5.43
CA ILE A 130 2.37 -11.39 4.07
C ILE A 130 2.69 -9.89 3.97
N LEU A 131 2.33 -9.08 4.98
CA LEU A 131 2.69 -7.66 5.02
C LEU A 131 4.21 -7.47 5.07
N TYR A 132 4.91 -8.26 5.87
CA TYR A 132 6.37 -8.23 5.95
C TYR A 132 7.03 -8.59 4.62
N ARG A 133 6.54 -9.64 3.96
CA ARG A 133 7.04 -10.08 2.64
C ARG A 133 6.72 -9.07 1.54
N THR A 134 5.59 -8.38 1.61
CA THR A 134 5.14 -7.41 0.59
C THR A 134 5.58 -5.96 0.86
N ARG A 135 6.33 -5.68 1.93
CA ARG A 135 6.73 -4.32 2.35
C ARG A 135 7.42 -3.47 1.26
N PHE A 136 8.08 -4.10 0.29
CA PHE A 136 8.78 -3.41 -0.80
C PHE A 136 7.94 -3.24 -2.07
N PHE A 137 6.72 -3.79 -2.11
CA PHE A 137 5.81 -3.63 -3.23
C PHE A 137 5.49 -2.14 -3.56
N PRO A 138 5.12 -1.28 -2.58
CA PRO A 138 4.87 0.14 -2.86
C PRO A 138 6.11 0.88 -3.37
N LEU A 139 7.31 0.52 -2.92
CA LEU A 139 8.55 1.14 -3.38
C LEU A 139 8.84 0.85 -4.87
N LYS A 140 8.52 -0.35 -5.36
CA LYS A 140 8.60 -0.67 -6.80
C LYS A 140 7.62 0.15 -7.64
N ALA A 141 6.43 0.42 -7.11
CA ALA A 141 5.43 1.25 -7.79
C ALA A 141 5.87 2.73 -7.87
N ILE A 142 6.37 3.30 -6.77
CA ILE A 142 6.89 4.68 -6.73
C ILE A 142 8.08 4.85 -7.69
N ASN A 143 9.01 3.88 -7.72
CA ASN A 143 10.18 3.96 -8.60
C ASN A 143 9.79 3.88 -10.09
N ARG A 144 8.74 3.12 -10.44
CA ARG A 144 8.17 3.12 -11.79
C ARG A 144 7.50 4.45 -12.15
N MET A 145 6.79 5.09 -11.22
CA MET A 145 6.19 6.42 -11.45
C MET A 145 7.26 7.51 -11.66
N ASN A 146 8.35 7.49 -10.88
CA ASN A 146 9.45 8.44 -11.09
C ASN A 146 10.10 8.26 -12.47
N ASN A 147 10.34 7.02 -12.89
CA ASN A 147 10.93 6.73 -14.20
C ASN A 147 9.99 7.05 -15.38
N SER A 148 8.66 6.94 -15.22
CA SER A 148 7.71 7.38 -16.25
C SER A 148 7.58 8.90 -16.32
N MET A 149 7.70 9.62 -15.20
CA MET A 149 7.68 11.08 -15.18
C MET A 149 8.93 11.69 -15.87
N PHE A 150 10.12 11.10 -15.69
CA PHE A 150 11.33 11.56 -16.39
C PHE A 150 11.37 11.19 -17.89
N ASN A 151 10.77 10.07 -18.30
CA ASN A 151 10.76 9.67 -19.71
C ASN A 151 9.75 10.43 -20.58
N HIS A 152 8.60 10.85 -20.02
CA HIS A 152 7.63 11.67 -20.76
C HIS A 152 8.06 13.15 -20.93
N GLY A 153 8.93 13.66 -20.05
CA GLY A 153 9.52 15.00 -20.19
C GLY A 153 10.53 15.13 -21.33
N SER A 154 11.28 14.06 -21.63
CA SER A 154 12.33 14.09 -22.66
C SER A 154 11.80 13.81 -24.08
N TYR A 155 10.82 12.91 -24.23
CA TYR A 155 10.28 12.54 -25.55
C TYR A 155 9.38 13.62 -26.17
N THR A 156 8.63 14.35 -25.34
CA THR A 156 7.75 15.44 -25.80
C THR A 156 8.53 16.70 -26.20
N ASN A 157 9.62 17.02 -25.50
CA ASN A 157 10.53 18.11 -25.87
C ASN A 157 11.31 17.81 -27.15
N SER A 158 11.83 16.59 -27.32
CA SER A 158 12.52 16.19 -28.55
C SER A 158 11.62 16.28 -29.79
N ARG A 159 10.35 15.84 -29.68
CA ARG A 159 9.35 15.95 -30.76
C ARG A 159 8.99 17.39 -31.10
N ARG A 160 8.89 18.28 -30.10
CA ARG A 160 8.64 19.72 -30.32
C ARG A 160 9.79 20.41 -31.03
N ILE A 161 11.04 20.08 -30.67
CA ILE A 161 12.24 20.63 -31.31
C ILE A 161 12.29 20.24 -32.80
N PHE A 162 12.02 18.97 -33.12
CA PHE A 162 12.01 18.50 -34.52
C PHE A 162 10.98 19.24 -35.39
N ILE A 163 9.76 19.45 -34.86
CA ILE A 163 8.70 20.18 -35.57
C ILE A 163 9.12 21.64 -35.83
N LEU A 164 9.72 22.31 -34.86
CA LEU A 164 10.21 23.69 -35.03
C LEU A 164 11.30 23.77 -36.11
N ILE A 165 12.24 22.83 -36.13
CA ILE A 165 13.28 22.76 -37.17
C ILE A 165 12.64 22.59 -38.56
N CYS A 166 11.68 21.68 -38.72
CA CYS A 166 10.99 21.49 -40.00
C CYS A 166 10.30 22.77 -40.49
N ILE A 167 9.61 23.50 -39.61
CA ILE A 167 8.92 24.76 -39.98
C ILE A 167 9.94 25.83 -40.40
N THR A 168 11.07 25.96 -39.68
CA THR A 168 12.08 26.95 -40.06
C THR A 168 12.70 26.64 -41.43
N LEU A 169 12.93 25.36 -41.74
CA LEU A 169 13.47 24.94 -43.03
C LEU A 169 12.48 25.19 -44.18
N THR A 170 11.19 24.94 -44.00
CA THR A 170 10.19 25.20 -45.05
C THR A 170 10.06 26.68 -45.34
N ILE A 171 10.07 27.54 -44.31
CA ILE A 171 10.06 29.00 -44.46
C ILE A 171 11.32 29.47 -45.20
N PHE A 172 12.50 28.97 -44.82
CA PHE A 172 13.76 29.33 -45.47
C PHE A 172 13.76 28.96 -46.96
N LEU A 173 13.32 27.74 -47.30
CA LEU A 173 13.20 27.30 -48.68
C LEU A 173 12.19 28.14 -49.48
N PHE A 174 11.08 28.52 -48.85
CA PHE A 174 10.08 29.38 -49.49
C PHE A 174 10.65 30.78 -49.77
N ILE A 175 11.36 31.38 -48.80
CA ILE A 175 12.02 32.67 -49.00
C ILE A 175 13.07 32.57 -50.10
N PHE A 176 13.90 31.52 -50.09
CA PHE A 176 14.92 31.29 -51.11
C PHE A 176 14.30 31.12 -52.51
N ALA A 177 13.22 30.34 -52.61
CA ALA A 177 12.47 30.17 -53.84
C ALA A 177 11.86 31.50 -54.31
N ALA A 178 11.27 32.29 -53.41
CA ALA A 178 10.73 33.61 -53.72
C ALA A 178 11.83 34.60 -54.16
N GLN A 179 12.99 34.59 -53.52
CA GLN A 179 14.16 35.37 -53.92
C GLN A 179 14.67 34.95 -55.29
N LYS A 180 14.75 33.64 -55.55
CA LYS A 180 15.15 33.09 -56.85
C LYS A 180 14.15 33.45 -57.94
N ILE A 181 12.85 33.33 -57.68
CA ILE A 181 11.78 33.74 -58.59
C ILE A 181 11.82 35.26 -58.82
N ARG A 182 12.04 36.09 -57.80
CA ARG A 182 12.21 37.55 -57.95
C ARG A 182 13.44 37.88 -58.81
N SER A 183 14.56 37.20 -58.59
CA SER A 183 15.77 37.37 -59.41
C SER A 183 15.52 36.97 -60.87
N PHE A 184 14.75 35.91 -61.09
CA PHE A 184 14.37 35.43 -62.41
C PHE A 184 13.37 36.37 -63.10
N MET A 185 12.40 36.90 -62.36
CA MET A 185 11.45 37.92 -62.82
C MET A 185 12.13 39.26 -63.12
N SER A 186 13.14 39.65 -62.33
CA SER A 186 13.98 40.83 -62.61
C SER A 186 14.80 40.64 -63.88
N ARG A 187 15.39 39.45 -64.11
CA ARG A 187 16.03 39.09 -65.38
C ARG A 187 15.03 39.08 -66.55
N ARG A 188 13.79 38.60 -66.35
CA ARG A 188 12.72 38.69 -67.38
C ARG A 188 12.30 40.12 -67.68
N LYS A 189 12.22 41.01 -66.68
CA LYS A 189 11.97 42.45 -66.92
C LYS A 189 13.10 43.10 -67.72
N TYR A 190 14.35 42.68 -67.52
CA TYR A 190 15.48 43.13 -68.35
C TYR A 190 15.37 42.64 -69.79
N TYR A 191 14.96 41.38 -70.01
CA TYR A 191 14.69 40.83 -71.36
C TYR A 191 13.49 41.50 -72.05
N HIS A 192 12.39 41.77 -71.33
CA HIS A 192 11.22 42.44 -71.92
C HIS A 192 11.47 43.93 -72.19
N SER A 193 12.21 44.62 -71.31
CA SER A 193 12.62 46.02 -71.53
C SER A 193 13.61 46.14 -72.70
N SER A 194 14.49 45.15 -72.90
CA SER A 194 15.40 45.11 -74.06
C SER A 194 14.64 44.84 -75.37
N SER A 195 13.62 44.00 -75.35
CA SER A 195 12.77 43.75 -76.53
C SER A 195 11.95 44.99 -76.91
N ASN A 196 11.43 45.72 -75.92
CA ASN A 196 10.68 46.95 -76.20
C ASN A 196 11.63 48.06 -76.71
N ALA A 197 12.83 48.21 -76.13
CA ALA A 197 13.85 49.14 -76.61
C ALA A 197 14.35 48.85 -78.04
N PHE A 198 14.42 47.56 -78.44
CA PHE A 198 14.78 47.18 -79.80
C PHE A 198 13.66 47.53 -80.81
N ASN A 199 12.39 47.36 -80.43
CA ASN A 199 11.25 47.74 -81.26
C ASN A 199 11.12 49.26 -81.47
N TYR A 200 11.37 50.07 -80.44
CA TYR A 200 11.38 51.54 -80.60
C TYR A 200 12.54 52.04 -81.46
N ARG A 201 13.70 51.35 -81.43
CA ARG A 201 14.86 51.69 -82.27
C ARG A 201 14.66 51.28 -83.74
N TYR A 202 13.96 50.19 -84.02
CA TYR A 202 13.57 49.83 -85.40
C TYR A 202 12.56 50.81 -86.00
N GLN A 203 11.55 51.26 -85.23
CA GLN A 203 10.57 52.25 -85.71
C GLN A 203 11.18 53.64 -86.02
N LEU A 204 12.22 54.05 -85.30
CA LEU A 204 12.94 55.31 -85.57
C LEU A 204 13.90 55.24 -86.78
N LEU A 205 14.36 54.04 -87.14
CA LEU A 205 15.21 53.82 -88.34
C LEU A 205 14.39 53.66 -89.64
N THR A 206 13.07 53.43 -89.56
CA THR A 206 12.19 53.31 -90.73
C THR A 206 11.46 54.61 -91.11
N SER A 207 11.58 55.70 -90.33
CA SER A 207 10.91 56.98 -90.61
C SER A 207 11.84 58.11 -91.11
N SER A 208 13.07 57.78 -91.52
CA SER A 208 14.08 58.76 -91.97
C SER A 208 14.74 58.39 -93.31
N GLY A 209 13.94 57.92 -94.28
CA GLY A 209 14.45 57.68 -95.63
C GLY A 209 13.36 57.32 -96.65
N PHE A 210 12.62 58.32 -97.13
CA PHE A 210 12.15 58.40 -98.53
C PHE A 210 11.59 59.82 -98.80
N ASP A 211 12.49 60.79 -98.96
CA ASP A 211 12.24 62.01 -99.74
C ASP A 211 13.10 61.89 -101.01
N ALA A 212 12.45 61.52 -102.12
CA ALA A 212 12.86 61.76 -103.50
C ALA A 212 11.68 61.45 -104.43
#